data_AF-D1YJG1-F1
#
_entry.id   AF-D1YJG1-F1
#
_cell.length_a   1.000
_cell.length_b   1.000
_cell.length_c   1.000
_cell.angle_alpha   90.00
_cell.angle_beta   90.00
_cell.angle_gamma   90.00
#
_symmetry.space_group_name_H-M   'P 1'
#
loop_
_entity.id
_entity.type
_entity.pdbx_description
1 polymer ?
#
loop_
_entity_poly.entity_id
_entity_poly.type
_entity_poly.pdbx_seq_one_letter_code
_entity_poly.pdbx_strand_id
1 'polypeptide(L)'
;MDKFEAKKLLQKLDTIQNFLSEKDLPRLERKLDAEADNLKRNMFDDWLRSIPKSVKEIFYGKLTYDQLYSKFFPSVLHSSFSKNEIVLVFSILKSRNKMEQYQLKYSEKLSNLKVCLQFIKENDRSKFLSIFQNHDIKQKLLKAKEFAEENKNVLSNIQYKRENEWDEIAESFEDLDISLKNKRFEYLNPFVNLDTEKSKEDIIFKIIRDFLKNKILFLSEQSRNGVEESIRGIWKNLKEEELSNQLNSLPIEMLKKQIDNEQIGDVLDNFDNVGQVISLSLAEVSERYGLNMQQSAEILKQSKEILNDLKSNVYPKLTLDKLKGQRLQLLHLLNAYKNYPDEQAIEEKVVIENYRKLEEKLGNLEDIAPNRYLTNFIDSITFKYWCESEAEIYRILDGCIQVNSTFRDCLNDNLNDQEIKALFEKDSATFYALIEEITGNKKVIIHLIYQIILYMKFRRLNLILKDLKRI
;
A
#
# COMPACT_ATOMS: atom_id res chain seq x y z
N MET A 1 57.93 9.64 44.35
CA MET A 1 56.76 10.36 43.81
C MET A 1 56.55 11.73 44.44
N ASP A 2 56.34 12.75 43.61
CA ASP A 2 55.95 14.11 44.02
C ASP A 2 54.50 14.45 43.62
N LYS A 3 53.99 15.61 44.07
CA LYS A 3 52.65 16.13 43.75
C LYS A 3 52.33 16.16 42.24
N PHE A 4 53.29 16.53 41.40
CA PHE A 4 53.07 16.68 39.97
C PHE A 4 52.95 15.31 39.29
N GLU A 5 53.81 14.37 39.66
CA GLU A 5 53.76 12.98 39.22
C GLU A 5 52.45 12.32 39.68
N ALA A 6 52.04 12.54 40.94
CA ALA A 6 50.77 12.04 41.45
C ALA A 6 49.55 12.58 40.69
N LYS A 7 49.57 13.88 40.32
CA LYS A 7 48.51 14.49 39.49
C LYS A 7 48.44 13.84 38.10
N LYS A 8 49.58 13.58 37.45
CA LYS A 8 49.62 12.90 36.14
C LYS A 8 49.09 11.46 36.23
N LEU A 9 49.49 10.71 37.26
CA LEU A 9 49.03 9.35 37.47
C LEU A 9 47.53 9.28 37.79
N LEU A 10 46.96 10.25 38.51
CA LEU A 10 45.51 10.35 38.71
C LEU A 10 44.75 10.51 37.39
N GLN A 11 45.19 11.41 36.51
CA GLN A 11 44.56 11.59 35.20
C GLN A 11 44.61 10.31 34.36
N LYS A 12 45.75 9.62 34.39
CA LYS A 12 45.92 8.32 33.71
C LYS A 12 45.01 7.25 34.31
N LEU A 13 44.90 7.20 35.63
CA LEU A 13 44.04 6.27 36.35
C LEU A 13 42.56 6.50 36.01
N ASP A 14 42.09 7.74 36.01
CA ASP A 14 40.71 8.07 35.64
C ASP A 14 40.40 7.63 34.20
N THR A 15 41.32 7.88 33.26
CA THR A 15 41.20 7.43 31.85
C THR A 15 41.09 5.90 31.75
N ILE A 16 41.91 5.17 32.50
CA ILE A 16 41.91 3.70 32.51
C ILE A 16 40.63 3.15 33.17
N GLN A 17 40.18 3.76 34.26
CA GLN A 17 38.96 3.33 34.95
C GLN A 17 37.73 3.51 34.06
N ASN A 18 37.62 4.62 33.33
CA ASN A 18 36.55 4.83 32.36
C ASN A 18 36.59 3.78 31.25
N PHE A 19 37.75 3.58 30.63
CA PHE A 19 37.94 2.56 29.60
C PHE A 19 37.54 1.14 30.05
N LEU A 20 37.98 0.71 31.24
CA LEU A 20 37.63 -0.62 31.78
C LEU A 20 36.14 -0.74 32.09
N SER A 21 35.49 0.35 32.50
CA SER A 21 34.05 0.38 32.78
C SER A 21 33.23 0.31 31.50
N GLU A 22 33.61 1.06 30.48
CA GLU A 22 32.92 1.13 29.18
C GLU A 22 33.21 -0.09 28.31
N LYS A 23 34.36 -0.76 28.53
CA LYS A 23 34.88 -1.87 27.70
C LYS A 23 34.96 -1.49 26.21
N ASP A 24 35.34 -0.24 25.97
CA ASP A 24 35.46 0.38 24.66
C ASP A 24 36.52 -0.32 23.79
N LEU A 25 36.18 -0.67 22.56
CA LEU A 25 37.03 -1.41 21.62
C LEU A 25 36.97 -0.77 20.22
N PRO A 26 37.46 0.48 20.06
CA PRO A 26 37.11 1.31 18.93
C PRO A 26 37.69 0.85 17.60
N ARG A 27 38.78 0.08 17.55
CA ARG A 27 39.30 -0.48 16.29
C ARG A 27 38.49 -1.71 15.87
N LEU A 28 38.19 -2.60 16.81
CA LEU A 28 37.39 -3.80 16.54
C LEU A 28 35.94 -3.45 16.20
N GLU A 29 35.32 -2.50 16.91
CA GLU A 29 33.95 -2.03 16.66
C GLU A 29 33.84 -1.39 15.27
N ARG A 30 34.77 -0.51 14.87
CA ARG A 30 34.80 0.04 13.50
C ARG A 30 34.93 -1.02 12.41
N LYS A 31 35.70 -2.08 12.65
CA LYS A 31 35.84 -3.19 11.70
C LYS A 31 34.55 -4.00 11.59
N LEU A 32 33.87 -4.20 12.72
CA LEU A 32 32.58 -4.87 12.78
C LEU A 32 31.51 -4.07 12.03
N ASP A 33 31.45 -2.75 12.24
CA ASP A 33 30.54 -1.85 11.52
C ASP A 33 30.74 -1.96 10.00
N ALA A 34 32.00 -1.88 9.55
CA ALA A 34 32.33 -1.98 8.13
C ALA A 34 31.98 -3.35 7.52
N GLU A 35 32.19 -4.45 8.25
CA GLU A 35 31.85 -5.79 7.78
C GLU A 35 30.33 -5.93 7.60
N ALA A 36 29.56 -5.38 8.54
CA ALA A 36 28.13 -5.53 8.49
C ALA A 36 27.46 -4.54 7.50
N ASP A 37 28.06 -3.37 7.23
CA ASP A 37 27.69 -2.51 6.08
C ASP A 37 27.88 -3.26 4.75
N ASN A 38 28.99 -3.97 4.61
CA ASN A 38 29.24 -4.83 3.45
C ASN A 38 28.21 -5.95 3.35
N LEU A 39 27.82 -6.57 4.47
CA LEU A 39 26.78 -7.60 4.50
C LEU A 39 25.44 -7.05 3.98
N LYS A 40 24.98 -5.90 4.49
CA LYS A 40 23.74 -5.27 4.03
C LYS A 40 23.80 -4.96 2.54
N ARG A 41 24.92 -4.40 2.05
CA ARG A 41 25.12 -4.09 0.63
C ARG A 41 25.06 -5.33 -0.25
N ASN A 42 25.74 -6.40 0.13
CA ASN A 42 25.72 -7.66 -0.61
C ASN A 42 24.30 -8.25 -0.69
N MET A 43 23.59 -8.31 0.45
CA MET A 43 22.21 -8.80 0.49
C MET A 43 21.26 -7.95 -0.35
N PHE A 44 21.42 -6.63 -0.33
CA PHE A 44 20.64 -5.73 -1.17
C PHE A 44 20.91 -5.96 -2.65
N ASP A 45 22.18 -6.06 -3.04
CA ASP A 45 22.54 -6.25 -4.44
C ASP A 45 22.06 -7.62 -4.95
N ASP A 46 22.14 -8.67 -4.13
CA ASP A 46 21.63 -9.99 -4.48
C ASP A 46 20.10 -10.00 -4.62
N TRP A 47 19.39 -9.36 -3.68
CA TRP A 47 17.95 -9.14 -3.80
C TRP A 47 17.59 -8.33 -5.05
N LEU A 48 18.26 -7.21 -5.26
CA LEU A 48 17.97 -6.35 -6.40
C LEU A 48 18.26 -7.06 -7.72
N ARG A 49 19.29 -7.93 -7.78
CA ARG A 49 19.57 -8.76 -8.96
C ARG A 49 18.50 -9.81 -9.22
N SER A 50 17.85 -10.36 -8.18
CA SER A 50 16.82 -11.40 -8.33
C SER A 50 15.49 -10.87 -8.88
N ILE A 51 15.23 -9.57 -8.76
CA ILE A 51 14.03 -8.92 -9.26
C ILE A 51 14.08 -8.82 -10.81
N PRO A 52 13.00 -9.13 -11.55
CA PRO A 52 12.92 -8.88 -12.99
C PRO A 52 13.01 -7.40 -13.36
N LYS A 53 13.54 -7.08 -14.55
CA LYS A 53 13.79 -5.69 -14.97
C LYS A 53 12.53 -4.82 -14.94
N SER A 54 11.41 -5.32 -15.47
CA SER A 54 10.13 -4.60 -15.51
C SER A 54 9.62 -4.23 -14.11
N VAL A 55 9.85 -5.10 -13.12
CA VAL A 55 9.47 -4.87 -11.72
C VAL A 55 10.38 -3.82 -11.08
N LYS A 56 11.69 -3.84 -11.39
CA LYS A 56 12.60 -2.78 -10.92
C LYS A 56 12.18 -1.39 -11.42
N GLU A 57 11.67 -1.29 -12.64
CA GLU A 57 11.18 -0.03 -13.20
C GLU A 57 10.01 0.55 -12.39
N ILE A 58 9.18 -0.28 -11.75
CA ILE A 58 8.14 0.16 -10.81
C ILE A 58 8.78 0.87 -9.61
N PHE A 59 9.82 0.28 -9.03
CA PHE A 59 10.53 0.85 -7.88
C PHE A 59 11.24 2.14 -8.25
N TYR A 60 11.96 2.14 -9.38
CA TYR A 60 12.69 3.31 -9.87
C TYR A 60 11.79 4.45 -10.33
N GLY A 61 10.53 4.18 -10.68
CA GLY A 61 9.52 5.22 -10.88
C GLY A 61 9.13 5.99 -9.61
N LYS A 62 9.53 5.51 -8.42
CA LYS A 62 9.20 6.11 -7.11
C LYS A 62 10.42 6.46 -6.26
N LEU A 63 11.50 5.69 -6.36
CA LEU A 63 12.68 5.80 -5.51
C LEU A 63 13.95 5.71 -6.34
N THR A 64 14.95 6.51 -6.00
CA THR A 64 16.32 6.33 -6.50
C THR A 64 16.94 5.05 -5.93
N TYR A 65 18.04 4.56 -6.54
CA TYR A 65 18.79 3.40 -6.03
C TYR A 65 19.19 3.59 -4.55
N ASP A 66 19.72 4.76 -4.18
CA ASP A 66 20.14 5.03 -2.80
C ASP A 66 18.95 5.07 -1.84
N GLN A 67 17.81 5.63 -2.26
CA GLN A 67 16.59 5.60 -1.46
C GLN A 67 16.06 4.17 -1.29
N LEU A 68 16.11 3.35 -2.33
CA LEU A 68 15.72 1.94 -2.26
C LEU A 68 16.64 1.15 -1.31
N TYR A 69 17.96 1.36 -1.40
CA TYR A 69 18.94 0.77 -0.50
C TYR A 69 18.72 1.19 0.97
N SER A 70 18.45 2.47 1.20
CA SER A 70 18.21 2.99 2.55
C SER A 70 16.99 2.34 3.22
N LYS A 71 15.97 2.01 2.42
CA LYS A 71 14.70 1.40 2.85
C LYS A 71 14.72 -0.13 2.85
N PHE A 72 15.77 -0.74 2.32
CA PHE A 72 15.92 -2.19 2.31
C PHE A 72 16.28 -2.73 3.69
N PHE A 73 15.52 -3.76 4.11
CA PHE A 73 15.75 -4.47 5.36
C PHE A 73 16.49 -5.78 5.11
N PRO A 74 17.64 -6.02 5.77
CA PRO A 74 18.39 -7.26 5.55
C PRO A 74 17.93 -8.40 6.48
N SER A 75 17.86 -9.62 5.93
CA SER A 75 17.57 -10.87 6.67
C SER A 75 18.85 -11.50 7.24
N VAL A 76 19.63 -10.70 7.98
CA VAL A 76 21.01 -11.03 8.37
C VAL A 76 21.14 -12.31 9.20
N LEU A 77 20.15 -12.72 10.00
CA LEU A 77 20.26 -13.92 10.84
C LEU A 77 20.20 -15.23 10.03
N HIS A 78 19.76 -15.16 8.77
CA HIS A 78 19.67 -16.31 7.87
C HIS A 78 20.89 -16.48 6.96
N SER A 79 21.79 -15.50 6.89
CA SER A 79 23.02 -15.64 6.11
C SER A 79 24.03 -16.53 6.84
N SER A 80 24.88 -17.24 6.09
CA SER A 80 26.05 -17.89 6.69
C SER A 80 27.06 -16.85 7.15
N PHE A 81 27.71 -17.11 8.27
CA PHE A 81 28.77 -16.24 8.77
C PHE A 81 29.96 -16.24 7.81
N SER A 82 30.47 -15.05 7.51
CA SER A 82 31.81 -14.89 6.95
C SER A 82 32.85 -15.31 7.99
N LYS A 83 33.98 -15.85 7.53
CA LYS A 83 35.10 -16.16 8.44
C LYS A 83 35.54 -14.90 9.19
N ASN A 84 35.50 -13.74 8.54
CA ASN A 84 35.91 -12.47 9.13
C ASN A 84 34.94 -12.01 10.22
N GLU A 85 33.63 -12.14 10.00
CA GLU A 85 32.60 -11.82 11.01
C GLU A 85 32.82 -12.62 12.29
N ILE A 86 33.01 -13.94 12.16
CA ILE A 86 33.23 -14.82 13.31
C ILE A 86 34.48 -14.38 14.09
N VAL A 87 35.56 -14.10 13.37
CA VAL A 87 36.84 -13.67 13.94
C VAL A 87 36.70 -12.35 14.70
N LEU A 88 35.96 -11.39 14.15
CA LEU A 88 35.74 -10.08 14.78
C LEU A 88 34.91 -10.20 16.06
N VAL A 89 33.77 -10.90 16.00
CA VAL A 89 32.89 -11.13 17.15
C VAL A 89 33.65 -11.87 18.26
N PHE A 90 34.40 -12.91 17.91
CA PHE A 90 35.24 -13.63 18.85
C PHE A 90 36.31 -12.73 19.48
N SER A 91 36.97 -11.89 18.69
CA SER A 91 38.00 -10.96 19.17
C SER A 91 37.41 -9.97 20.19
N ILE A 92 36.24 -9.40 19.90
CA ILE A 92 35.53 -8.50 20.82
C ILE A 92 35.21 -9.21 22.14
N LEU A 93 34.63 -10.41 22.08
CA LEU A 93 34.25 -11.16 23.27
C LEU A 93 35.46 -11.58 24.11
N LYS A 94 36.53 -12.05 23.45
CA LYS A 94 37.80 -12.40 24.10
C LYS A 94 38.38 -11.20 24.83
N SER A 95 38.38 -10.03 24.19
CA SER A 95 38.91 -8.80 24.77
C SER A 95 38.07 -8.29 25.92
N ARG A 96 36.73 -8.31 25.80
CA ARG A 96 35.82 -7.95 26.90
C ARG A 96 36.02 -8.87 28.12
N ASN A 97 36.16 -10.18 27.92
CA ASN A 97 36.44 -11.12 29.02
C ASN A 97 37.82 -10.85 29.66
N LYS A 98 38.87 -10.61 28.85
CA LYS A 98 40.18 -10.20 29.38
C LYS A 98 40.09 -8.93 30.22
N MET A 99 39.34 -7.92 29.78
CA MET A 99 39.13 -6.68 30.53
C MET A 99 38.39 -6.92 31.85
N GLU A 100 37.34 -7.74 31.85
CA GLU A 100 36.60 -8.12 33.06
C GLU A 100 37.51 -8.81 34.09
N GLN A 101 38.32 -9.78 33.65
CA GLN A 101 39.29 -10.44 34.52
C GLN A 101 40.32 -9.46 35.09
N TYR A 102 40.79 -8.51 34.27
CA TYR A 102 41.68 -7.44 34.72
C TYR A 102 41.02 -6.51 35.74
N GLN A 103 39.77 -6.12 35.50
CA GLN A 103 39.01 -5.27 36.40
C GLN A 103 38.82 -5.97 37.75
N LEU A 104 38.44 -7.25 37.75
CA LEU A 104 38.32 -8.04 38.99
C LEU A 104 39.65 -8.12 39.75
N LYS A 105 40.74 -8.48 39.06
CA LYS A 105 42.07 -8.66 39.65
C LYS A 105 42.67 -7.37 40.23
N TYR A 106 42.42 -6.22 39.61
CA TYR A 106 43.07 -4.97 39.97
C TYR A 106 42.13 -3.92 40.60
N SER A 107 40.84 -4.21 40.76
CA SER A 107 39.83 -3.28 41.31
C SER A 107 40.26 -2.62 42.62
N GLU A 108 40.56 -3.42 43.64
CA GLU A 108 41.00 -2.95 44.96
C GLU A 108 42.31 -2.13 44.84
N LYS A 109 43.25 -2.65 44.06
CA LYS A 109 44.56 -2.02 43.84
C LYS A 109 44.45 -0.65 43.18
N LEU A 110 43.59 -0.51 42.18
CA LEU A 110 43.32 0.76 41.49
C LEU A 110 42.59 1.74 42.40
N SER A 111 41.65 1.26 43.23
CA SER A 111 40.94 2.08 44.23
C SER A 111 41.90 2.63 45.29
N ASN A 112 42.72 1.77 45.88
CA ASN A 112 43.74 2.15 46.87
C ASN A 112 44.77 3.11 46.28
N LEU A 113 45.16 2.89 45.01
CA LEU A 113 46.06 3.81 44.29
C LEU A 113 45.40 5.18 44.11
N LYS A 114 44.10 5.25 43.78
CA LYS A 114 43.36 6.52 43.68
C LYS A 114 43.44 7.30 44.98
N VAL A 115 43.10 6.65 46.09
CA VAL A 115 43.12 7.26 47.44
C VAL A 115 44.52 7.76 47.80
N CYS A 116 45.55 6.94 47.58
CA CYS A 116 46.93 7.32 47.87
C CYS A 116 47.39 8.51 47.02
N LEU A 117 47.10 8.51 45.72
CA LEU A 117 47.49 9.60 44.83
C LEU A 117 46.74 10.90 45.14
N GLN A 118 45.45 10.84 45.52
CA GLN A 118 44.69 12.00 46.01
C GLN A 118 45.31 12.58 47.28
N PHE A 119 45.64 11.70 48.24
CA PHE A 119 46.29 12.10 49.48
C PHE A 119 47.65 12.78 49.22
N ILE A 120 48.47 12.24 48.31
CA ILE A 120 49.75 12.88 47.91
C ILE A 120 49.49 14.23 47.25
N LYS A 121 48.55 14.33 46.31
CA LYS A 121 48.22 15.59 45.61
C LYS A 121 47.82 16.71 46.60
N GLU A 122 47.08 16.37 47.65
CA GLU A 122 46.58 17.31 48.65
C GLU A 122 47.63 17.67 49.71
N ASN A 123 48.47 16.71 50.11
CA ASN A 123 49.34 16.85 51.28
C ASN A 123 50.83 16.98 50.97
N ASP A 124 51.28 16.76 49.73
CA ASP A 124 52.67 16.97 49.34
C ASP A 124 52.94 18.47 49.14
N ARG A 125 53.67 19.07 50.10
CA ARG A 125 54.00 20.50 50.15
C ARG A 125 55.46 20.73 49.77
N SER A 126 55.80 21.99 49.46
CA SER A 126 57.20 22.39 49.23
C SER A 126 58.07 22.09 50.47
N LYS A 127 59.38 21.85 50.27
CA LYS A 127 60.33 21.48 51.33
C LYS A 127 60.31 22.42 52.56
N PHE A 128 60.03 23.70 52.36
CA PHE A 128 59.93 24.67 53.45
C PHE A 128 58.64 24.53 54.27
N LEU A 129 57.52 24.19 53.62
CA LEU A 129 56.22 24.03 54.27
C LEU A 129 56.01 22.64 54.88
N SER A 130 56.81 21.65 54.47
CA SER A 130 56.73 20.29 55.01
C SER A 130 57.26 20.20 56.45
N ILE A 131 58.15 21.11 56.88
CA ILE A 131 58.69 21.14 58.26
C ILE A 131 57.55 21.29 59.28
N PHE A 132 56.57 22.16 58.98
CA PHE A 132 55.41 22.46 59.83
C PHE A 132 54.26 21.45 59.72
N GLN A 133 54.40 20.39 58.92
CA GLN A 133 53.36 19.36 58.83
C GLN A 133 53.37 18.43 60.04
N ASN A 134 52.16 18.03 60.48
CA ASN A 134 51.94 17.06 61.54
C ASN A 134 52.69 15.75 61.23
N HIS A 135 53.31 15.16 62.26
CA HIS A 135 54.06 13.91 62.17
C HIS A 135 53.21 12.75 61.59
N ASP A 136 51.94 12.64 61.96
CA ASP A 136 51.03 11.61 61.45
C ASP A 136 50.78 11.76 59.94
N ILE A 137 50.62 13.01 59.46
CA ILE A 137 50.47 13.31 58.02
C ILE A 137 51.74 12.94 57.26
N LYS A 138 52.93 13.23 57.82
CA LYS A 138 54.22 12.86 57.21
C LYS A 138 54.37 11.34 57.05
N GLN A 139 54.03 10.57 58.09
CA GLN A 139 54.09 9.10 58.04
C GLN A 139 53.08 8.51 57.03
N LYS A 140 51.85 9.00 57.02
CA LYS A 140 50.84 8.61 56.02
C LYS A 140 51.26 8.98 54.60
N LEU A 141 51.90 10.13 54.41
CA LEU A 141 52.40 10.57 53.10
C LEU A 141 53.53 9.69 52.60
N LEU A 142 54.43 9.27 53.48
CA LEU A 142 55.51 8.33 53.13
C LEU A 142 54.94 6.99 52.65
N LYS A 143 54.03 6.39 53.43
CA LYS A 143 53.35 5.14 53.06
C LYS A 143 52.54 5.26 51.76
N ALA A 144 51.84 6.37 51.57
CA ALA A 144 51.10 6.62 50.33
C ALA A 144 52.04 6.73 49.12
N LYS A 145 53.21 7.38 49.28
CA LYS A 145 54.23 7.48 48.23
C LYS A 145 54.86 6.13 47.90
N GLU A 146 55.20 5.33 48.91
CA GLU A 146 55.72 3.97 48.74
C GLU A 146 54.71 3.10 47.98
N PHE A 147 53.46 3.06 48.43
CA PHE A 147 52.40 2.31 47.77
C PHE A 147 52.18 2.78 46.33
N ALA A 148 52.16 4.09 46.09
CA ALA A 148 51.96 4.61 44.74
C ALA A 148 53.13 4.22 43.82
N GLU A 149 54.36 4.21 44.33
CA GLU A 149 55.55 3.90 43.55
C GLU A 149 55.65 2.42 43.17
N GLU A 150 55.31 1.53 44.09
CA GLU A 150 55.24 0.07 43.84
C GLU A 150 54.19 -0.29 42.79
N ASN A 151 53.14 0.53 42.67
CA ASN A 151 51.93 0.17 41.94
C ASN A 151 51.68 1.02 40.69
N LYS A 152 52.47 2.06 40.43
CA LYS A 152 52.32 2.92 39.23
C LYS A 152 52.41 2.15 37.91
N ASN A 153 53.19 1.06 37.86
CA ASN A 153 53.36 0.24 36.67
C ASN A 153 52.08 -0.51 36.26
N VAL A 154 51.12 -0.70 37.17
CA VAL A 154 49.82 -1.29 36.84
C VAL A 154 49.11 -0.46 35.77
N LEU A 155 49.16 0.87 35.89
CA LEU A 155 48.54 1.78 34.91
C LEU A 155 49.23 1.70 33.54
N SER A 156 50.55 1.58 33.52
CA SER A 156 51.31 1.43 32.28
C SER A 156 51.05 0.09 31.60
N ASN A 157 50.93 -0.99 32.37
CA ASN A 157 50.59 -2.31 31.84
C ASN A 157 49.17 -2.35 31.24
N ILE A 158 48.19 -1.72 31.90
CA ILE A 158 46.82 -1.66 31.36
C ILE A 158 46.78 -0.82 30.08
N GLN A 159 47.49 0.33 30.06
CA GLN A 159 47.58 1.16 28.86
C GLN A 159 48.23 0.39 27.70
N TYR A 160 49.34 -0.31 27.94
CA TYR A 160 50.00 -1.14 26.93
C TYR A 160 49.05 -2.20 26.36
N LYS A 161 48.30 -2.89 27.24
CA LYS A 161 47.33 -3.92 26.83
C LYS A 161 46.18 -3.35 26.02
N ARG A 162 45.67 -2.18 26.40
CA ARG A 162 44.67 -1.46 25.62
C ARG A 162 45.17 -1.17 24.21
N GLU A 163 46.37 -0.64 24.07
CA GLU A 163 46.90 -0.14 22.78
C GLU A 163 47.37 -1.25 21.84
N ASN A 164 47.81 -2.40 22.38
CA ASN A 164 48.54 -3.43 21.62
C ASN A 164 48.00 -4.86 21.78
N GLU A 165 47.02 -5.15 22.65
CA GLU A 165 46.56 -6.54 22.87
C GLU A 165 45.04 -6.71 22.87
N TRP A 166 44.29 -5.75 23.40
CA TRP A 166 42.85 -5.89 23.60
C TRP A 166 42.04 -5.39 22.41
N ASP A 167 42.52 -4.40 21.66
CA ASP A 167 41.81 -3.86 20.50
C ASP A 167 42.42 -4.37 19.17
N GLU A 168 42.71 -5.68 19.13
CA GLU A 168 43.34 -6.38 18.02
C GLU A 168 42.61 -7.69 17.66
N ILE A 169 42.82 -8.14 16.41
CA ILE A 169 42.26 -9.39 15.91
C ILE A 169 43.02 -10.55 16.54
N ALA A 170 42.30 -11.55 17.07
CA ALA A 170 42.93 -12.74 17.62
C ALA A 170 43.67 -13.58 16.55
N GLU A 171 44.85 -14.11 16.88
CA GLU A 171 45.69 -14.88 15.95
C GLU A 171 45.30 -16.37 15.81
N SER A 172 44.60 -16.97 16.78
CA SER A 172 44.24 -18.39 16.79
C SER A 172 42.76 -18.66 17.08
N PHE A 173 42.24 -19.69 16.42
CA PHE A 173 40.82 -20.09 16.40
C PHE A 173 40.70 -21.60 16.56
N GLU A 174 40.97 -22.10 17.75
CA GLU A 174 40.52 -23.43 18.15
C GLU A 174 39.31 -23.23 19.07
N ASP A 175 38.21 -23.90 18.74
CA ASP A 175 36.91 -23.90 19.43
C ASP A 175 36.01 -22.66 19.25
N LEU A 176 35.62 -22.38 18.00
CA LEU A 176 34.52 -21.47 17.69
C LEU A 176 33.17 -22.15 17.94
N ASP A 177 32.70 -21.99 19.17
CA ASP A 177 31.47 -22.58 19.70
C ASP A 177 30.19 -22.05 18.99
N ILE A 178 29.19 -22.94 18.89
CA ILE A 178 27.83 -22.68 18.39
C ILE A 178 27.15 -21.55 19.20
N SER A 179 27.58 -21.33 20.44
CA SER A 179 27.11 -20.23 21.30
C SER A 179 27.33 -18.82 20.72
N LEU A 180 28.29 -18.63 19.81
CA LEU A 180 28.52 -17.36 19.12
C LEU A 180 27.36 -16.98 18.19
N LYS A 181 26.64 -17.97 17.64
CA LYS A 181 25.45 -17.73 16.80
C LYS A 181 24.33 -17.05 17.59
N ASN A 182 24.19 -17.33 18.88
CA ASN A 182 23.15 -16.72 19.72
C ASN A 182 23.47 -15.26 20.07
N LYS A 183 24.75 -14.87 20.04
CA LYS A 183 25.19 -13.48 20.21
C LYS A 183 25.08 -12.64 18.94
N ARG A 184 24.56 -13.23 17.85
CA ARG A 184 24.45 -12.60 16.54
C ARG A 184 23.56 -11.36 16.54
N PHE A 185 22.46 -11.42 17.28
CA PHE A 185 21.54 -10.29 17.39
C PHE A 185 22.20 -9.08 18.07
N GLU A 186 23.03 -9.31 19.09
CA GLU A 186 23.66 -8.22 19.87
C GLU A 186 24.57 -7.32 19.01
N TYR A 187 25.29 -7.91 18.04
CA TYR A 187 26.25 -7.14 17.22
C TYR A 187 25.67 -6.66 15.88
N LEU A 188 24.60 -7.30 15.38
CA LEU A 188 23.90 -6.87 14.17
C LEU A 188 22.80 -5.85 14.43
N ASN A 189 22.60 -5.48 15.69
CA ASN A 189 21.64 -4.46 16.11
C ASN A 189 21.78 -3.11 15.33
N PRO A 190 22.98 -2.65 14.89
CA PRO A 190 23.07 -1.45 14.05
C PRO A 190 22.40 -1.57 12.66
N PHE A 191 22.20 -2.79 12.16
CA PHE A 191 21.57 -3.09 10.86
C PHE A 191 20.06 -3.26 10.97
N VAL A 192 19.60 -3.38 12.21
CA VAL A 192 18.20 -3.33 12.58
C VAL A 192 17.82 -1.86 12.66
N ASN A 193 17.00 -1.39 11.73
CA ASN A 193 16.39 -0.07 11.87
C ASN A 193 15.51 -0.11 13.13
N LEU A 194 15.72 0.80 14.10
CA LEU A 194 14.89 0.86 15.31
C LEU A 194 13.40 1.13 15.01
N ASP A 195 13.11 1.76 13.87
CA ASP A 195 11.73 2.02 13.43
C ASP A 195 11.03 0.80 12.80
N THR A 196 11.78 -0.26 12.45
CA THR A 196 11.22 -1.44 11.76
C THR A 196 10.40 -2.37 12.64
N GLU A 197 10.67 -2.42 13.94
CA GLU A 197 9.82 -3.18 14.87
C GLU A 197 8.44 -2.56 15.03
N LYS A 198 8.33 -1.24 14.81
CA LYS A 198 7.10 -0.48 14.98
C LYS A 198 6.31 -0.36 13.67
N SER A 199 7.00 -0.35 12.53
CA SER A 199 6.34 -0.28 11.22
C SER A 199 5.95 -1.66 10.71
N LYS A 200 4.64 -1.89 10.58
CA LYS A 200 4.10 -3.07 9.87
C LYS A 200 4.16 -2.92 8.34
N GLU A 201 4.40 -1.73 7.81
CA GLU A 201 4.32 -1.47 6.37
C GLU A 201 5.73 -1.42 5.75
N ASP A 202 6.03 -2.41 4.89
CA ASP A 202 7.20 -2.38 4.02
C ASP A 202 6.94 -1.45 2.83
N ILE A 203 7.82 -0.46 2.62
CA ILE A 203 7.67 0.52 1.54
C ILE A 203 7.74 -0.16 0.16
N ILE A 204 8.51 -1.24 0.03
CA ILE A 204 8.60 -2.00 -1.23
C ILE A 204 7.23 -2.63 -1.53
N PHE A 205 6.59 -3.26 -0.54
CA PHE A 205 5.25 -3.85 -0.71
C PHE A 205 4.18 -2.80 -0.95
N LYS A 206 4.26 -1.66 -0.27
CA LYS A 206 3.37 -0.52 -0.54
C LYS A 206 3.44 -0.06 -2.00
N ILE A 207 4.65 0.09 -2.55
CA ILE A 207 4.83 0.48 -3.96
C ILE A 207 4.18 -0.54 -4.90
N ILE A 208 4.29 -1.84 -4.59
CA ILE A 208 3.63 -2.88 -5.39
C ILE A 208 2.12 -2.75 -5.30
N ARG A 209 1.53 -2.60 -4.11
CA ARG A 209 0.07 -2.42 -3.93
C ARG A 209 -0.46 -1.22 -4.69
N ASP A 210 0.21 -0.08 -4.57
CA ASP A 210 -0.16 1.14 -5.30
C ASP A 210 -0.10 0.91 -6.81
N PHE A 211 0.90 0.17 -7.30
CA PHE A 211 0.98 -0.22 -8.70
C PHE A 211 -0.17 -1.13 -9.12
N LEU A 212 -0.45 -2.20 -8.36
CA LEU A 212 -1.52 -3.15 -8.63
C LEU A 212 -2.88 -2.45 -8.69
N LYS A 213 -3.20 -1.63 -7.69
CA LYS A 213 -4.46 -0.87 -7.62
C LYS A 213 -4.66 0.02 -8.84
N ASN A 214 -3.62 0.79 -9.21
CA ASN A 214 -3.68 1.68 -10.37
C ASN A 214 -3.82 0.91 -11.69
N LYS A 215 -3.11 -0.22 -11.84
CA LYS A 215 -3.19 -1.05 -13.04
C LYS A 215 -4.52 -1.78 -13.18
N ILE A 216 -5.08 -2.28 -12.08
CA ILE A 216 -6.42 -2.90 -12.08
C ILE A 216 -7.46 -1.86 -12.50
N LEU A 217 -7.43 -0.66 -11.92
CA LEU A 217 -8.38 0.40 -12.28
C LEU A 217 -8.28 0.74 -13.77
N PHE A 218 -7.07 1.07 -14.24
CA PHE A 218 -6.83 1.43 -15.64
C PHE A 218 -7.26 0.33 -16.61
N LEU A 219 -6.87 -0.92 -16.37
CA LEU A 219 -7.26 -2.04 -17.24
C LEU A 219 -8.76 -2.33 -17.16
N SER A 220 -9.38 -2.20 -15.99
CA SER A 220 -10.83 -2.42 -15.88
C SER A 220 -11.61 -1.40 -16.72
N GLU A 221 -11.15 -0.15 -16.78
CA GLU A 221 -11.76 0.91 -17.61
C GLU A 221 -11.46 0.77 -19.10
N GLN A 222 -10.24 0.33 -19.45
CA GLN A 222 -9.76 0.26 -20.83
C GLN A 222 -10.03 -1.09 -21.52
N SER A 223 -10.40 -2.12 -20.75
CA SER A 223 -10.73 -3.45 -21.27
C SER A 223 -12.06 -3.48 -22.00
N ARG A 224 -12.31 -4.59 -22.70
CA ARG A 224 -13.62 -4.88 -23.28
C ARG A 224 -14.77 -4.77 -22.25
N ASN A 225 -14.55 -5.21 -21.01
CA ASN A 225 -15.54 -5.08 -19.95
C ASN A 225 -15.80 -3.60 -19.58
N GLY A 226 -14.76 -2.75 -19.61
CA GLY A 226 -14.91 -1.30 -19.39
C GLY A 226 -15.75 -0.64 -20.49
N VAL A 227 -15.58 -1.09 -21.74
CA VAL A 227 -16.44 -0.69 -22.87
C VAL A 227 -17.89 -1.14 -22.63
N GLU A 228 -18.12 -2.38 -22.18
CA GLU A 228 -19.47 -2.87 -21.84
C GLU A 228 -20.14 -2.04 -20.74
N GLU A 229 -19.43 -1.75 -19.65
CA GLU A 229 -19.95 -0.93 -18.55
C GLU A 229 -20.28 0.50 -19.01
N SER A 230 -19.43 1.08 -19.88
CA SER A 230 -19.71 2.38 -20.49
C SER A 230 -20.97 2.36 -21.36
N ILE A 231 -21.14 1.30 -22.16
CA ILE A 231 -22.36 1.07 -22.97
C ILE A 231 -23.59 0.93 -22.06
N ARG A 232 -23.52 0.12 -21.00
CA ARG A 232 -24.62 -0.05 -20.02
C ARG A 232 -24.99 1.30 -19.39
N GLY A 233 -24.00 2.08 -18.97
CA GLY A 233 -24.20 3.39 -18.35
C GLY A 233 -24.88 4.38 -19.29
N ILE A 234 -24.39 4.52 -20.52
CA ILE A 234 -25.01 5.40 -21.52
C ILE A 234 -26.43 4.92 -21.85
N TRP A 235 -26.63 3.63 -22.06
CA TRP A 235 -27.95 3.09 -22.37
C TRP A 235 -28.95 3.34 -21.25
N LYS A 236 -28.55 3.18 -19.99
CA LYS A 236 -29.37 3.50 -18.83
C LYS A 236 -29.78 4.97 -18.81
N ASN A 237 -28.84 5.89 -19.03
CA ASN A 237 -29.13 7.33 -19.09
C ASN A 237 -30.12 7.66 -20.23
N LEU A 238 -29.95 7.04 -21.40
CA LEU A 238 -30.87 7.21 -22.52
C LEU A 238 -32.27 6.65 -22.20
N LYS A 239 -32.38 5.55 -21.46
CA LYS A 239 -33.67 5.03 -20.98
C LYS A 239 -34.34 6.01 -20.02
N GLU A 240 -33.59 6.61 -19.10
CA GLU A 240 -34.13 7.60 -18.16
C GLU A 240 -34.60 8.87 -18.88
N GLU A 241 -33.84 9.36 -19.87
CA GLU A 241 -34.21 10.48 -20.73
C GLU A 241 -35.50 10.18 -21.52
N GLU A 242 -35.57 9.02 -22.18
CA GLU A 242 -36.74 8.60 -22.97
C GLU A 242 -37.97 8.38 -22.08
N LEU A 243 -37.81 7.80 -20.89
CA LEU A 243 -38.89 7.64 -19.92
C LEU A 243 -39.46 9.00 -19.49
N SER A 244 -38.58 9.96 -19.16
CA SER A 244 -39.01 11.31 -18.78
C SER A 244 -39.79 11.99 -19.91
N ASN A 245 -39.29 11.90 -21.15
CA ASN A 245 -39.97 12.45 -22.32
C ASN A 245 -41.35 11.80 -22.54
N GLN A 246 -41.45 10.47 -22.42
CA GLN A 246 -42.71 9.76 -22.57
C GLN A 246 -43.72 10.14 -21.50
N LEU A 247 -43.30 10.22 -20.23
CA LEU A 247 -44.14 10.63 -19.11
C LEU A 247 -44.70 12.04 -19.27
N ASN A 248 -43.85 12.98 -19.71
CA ASN A 248 -44.25 14.36 -19.94
C ASN A 248 -45.18 14.51 -21.15
N SER A 249 -45.14 13.58 -22.10
CA SER A 249 -46.01 13.54 -23.27
C SER A 249 -47.31 12.75 -23.06
N LEU A 250 -47.43 11.99 -21.97
CA LEU A 250 -48.58 11.13 -21.71
C LEU A 250 -49.74 11.97 -21.17
N PRO A 251 -50.87 12.09 -21.91
CA PRO A 251 -51.97 12.94 -21.49
C PRO A 251 -52.60 12.42 -20.21
N ILE A 252 -53.02 13.35 -19.34
CA ILE A 252 -53.61 13.02 -18.04
C ILE A 252 -54.88 12.18 -18.15
N GLU A 253 -55.56 12.23 -19.29
CA GLU A 253 -56.76 11.48 -19.67
C GLU A 253 -56.53 9.97 -19.63
N MET A 254 -55.28 9.51 -19.79
CA MET A 254 -54.95 8.09 -19.63
C MET A 254 -55.08 7.64 -18.18
N LEU A 255 -54.69 8.48 -17.22
CA LEU A 255 -54.83 8.23 -15.79
C LEU A 255 -56.30 8.36 -15.35
N LYS A 256 -57.03 9.37 -15.84
CA LYS A 256 -58.46 9.56 -15.55
C LYS A 256 -59.30 8.32 -15.89
N LYS A 257 -59.00 7.66 -17.01
CA LYS A 257 -59.71 6.43 -17.44
C LYS A 257 -59.52 5.23 -16.52
N GLN A 258 -58.51 5.24 -15.65
CA GLN A 258 -58.23 4.15 -14.72
C GLN A 258 -58.86 4.37 -13.34
N ILE A 259 -59.55 5.48 -13.11
CA ILE A 259 -60.12 5.85 -11.82
C ILE A 259 -61.63 6.10 -11.98
N ASP A 260 -62.43 5.38 -11.20
CA ASP A 260 -63.89 5.48 -11.19
C ASP A 260 -64.35 6.33 -9.99
N ASN A 261 -63.89 7.58 -9.95
CA ASN A 261 -64.22 8.54 -8.91
C ASN A 261 -64.21 9.97 -9.48
N GLU A 262 -65.38 10.61 -9.55
CA GLU A 262 -65.55 11.95 -10.15
C GLU A 262 -64.71 13.02 -9.44
N GLN A 263 -64.60 12.99 -8.10
CA GLN A 263 -63.79 13.97 -7.36
C GLN A 263 -62.29 13.84 -7.66
N ILE A 264 -61.82 12.62 -7.93
CA ILE A 264 -60.45 12.39 -8.38
C ILE A 264 -60.29 12.89 -9.82
N GLY A 265 -61.29 12.65 -10.68
CA GLY A 265 -61.33 13.16 -12.05
C GLY A 265 -61.16 14.68 -12.14
N ASP A 266 -61.91 15.42 -11.32
CA ASP A 266 -61.83 16.89 -11.23
C ASP A 266 -60.44 17.37 -10.78
N VAL A 267 -59.81 16.67 -9.82
CA VAL A 267 -58.44 16.99 -9.38
C VAL A 267 -57.44 16.76 -10.51
N LEU A 268 -57.60 15.68 -11.28
CA LEU A 268 -56.76 15.36 -12.43
C LEU A 268 -56.90 16.36 -13.58
N ASP A 269 -57.96 17.16 -13.66
CA ASP A 269 -58.08 18.26 -14.64
C ASP A 269 -57.04 19.38 -14.42
N ASN A 270 -56.42 19.46 -13.24
CA ASN A 270 -55.40 20.46 -12.93
C ASN A 270 -54.00 20.11 -13.45
N PHE A 271 -53.83 18.95 -14.09
CA PHE A 271 -52.53 18.47 -14.57
C PHE A 271 -52.54 18.30 -16.08
N ASP A 272 -51.44 18.69 -16.74
CA ASP A 272 -51.31 18.56 -18.19
C ASP A 272 -50.91 17.13 -18.61
N ASN A 273 -50.18 16.42 -17.74
CA ASN A 273 -49.65 15.09 -18.03
C ASN A 273 -49.46 14.24 -16.77
N VAL A 274 -49.38 12.93 -16.97
CA VAL A 274 -49.20 11.95 -15.89
C VAL A 274 -47.87 12.16 -15.14
N GLY A 275 -46.83 12.67 -15.81
CA GLY A 275 -45.54 12.98 -15.19
C GLY A 275 -45.63 13.96 -14.02
N GLN A 276 -46.47 15.00 -14.14
CA GLN A 276 -46.70 15.97 -13.05
C GLN A 276 -47.30 15.30 -11.81
N VAL A 277 -48.23 14.35 -11.98
CA VAL A 277 -48.86 13.62 -10.87
C VAL A 277 -47.88 12.67 -10.19
N ILE A 278 -47.07 11.95 -10.96
CA ILE A 278 -46.06 11.01 -10.44
C ILE A 278 -45.04 11.70 -9.53
N SER A 279 -44.76 12.99 -9.76
CA SER A 279 -43.80 13.77 -8.98
C SER A 279 -44.30 14.17 -7.59
N LEU A 280 -45.59 13.99 -7.30
CA LEU A 280 -46.19 14.40 -6.03
C LEU A 280 -46.09 13.32 -4.94
N SER A 281 -45.93 13.76 -3.70
CA SER A 281 -46.09 12.94 -2.51
C SER A 281 -47.55 12.81 -2.09
N LEU A 282 -47.84 11.82 -1.23
CA LEU A 282 -49.18 11.58 -0.71
C LEU A 282 -49.72 12.80 0.07
N ALA A 283 -48.85 13.47 0.84
CA ALA A 283 -49.21 14.66 1.58
C ALA A 283 -49.54 15.82 0.64
N GLU A 284 -48.75 16.04 -0.41
CA GLU A 284 -49.00 17.10 -1.40
C GLU A 284 -50.33 16.89 -2.14
N VAL A 285 -50.68 15.64 -2.49
CA VAL A 285 -51.96 15.35 -3.14
C VAL A 285 -53.14 15.61 -2.18
N SER A 286 -53.02 15.21 -0.92
CA SER A 286 -54.09 15.37 0.07
C SER A 286 -54.29 16.82 0.49
N GLU A 287 -53.21 17.54 0.83
CA GLU A 287 -53.27 18.92 1.35
C GLU A 287 -53.62 19.94 0.27
N ARG A 288 -53.07 19.79 -0.94
CA ARG A 288 -53.22 20.79 -2.00
C ARG A 288 -54.55 20.69 -2.75
N TYR A 289 -55.13 19.48 -2.81
CA TYR A 289 -56.33 19.21 -3.59
C TYR A 289 -57.53 18.73 -2.76
N GLY A 290 -57.40 18.72 -1.43
CA GLY A 290 -58.50 18.43 -0.51
C GLY A 290 -59.01 16.99 -0.59
N LEU A 291 -58.18 16.06 -1.08
CA LEU A 291 -58.52 14.64 -1.19
C LEU A 291 -58.23 13.91 0.13
N ASN A 292 -59.07 12.93 0.48
CA ASN A 292 -58.78 12.08 1.63
C ASN A 292 -57.57 11.16 1.34
N MET A 293 -57.03 10.53 2.39
CA MET A 293 -55.85 9.67 2.26
C MET A 293 -56.05 8.47 1.32
N GLN A 294 -57.27 7.92 1.24
CA GLN A 294 -57.58 6.79 0.35
C GLN A 294 -57.59 7.23 -1.12
N GLN A 295 -58.25 8.34 -1.43
CA GLN A 295 -58.29 8.93 -2.77
C GLN A 295 -56.89 9.35 -3.24
N SER A 296 -56.11 9.97 -2.35
CA SER A 296 -54.73 10.38 -2.63
C SER A 296 -53.84 9.16 -2.90
N ALA A 297 -54.02 8.07 -2.13
CA ALA A 297 -53.29 6.82 -2.33
C ALA A 297 -53.69 6.12 -3.65
N GLU A 298 -54.96 6.19 -4.04
CA GLU A 298 -55.47 5.64 -5.29
C GLU A 298 -54.83 6.30 -6.51
N ILE A 299 -54.80 7.64 -6.57
CA ILE A 299 -54.16 8.40 -7.66
C ILE A 299 -52.69 8.01 -7.81
N LEU A 300 -51.95 8.00 -6.69
CA LEU A 300 -50.52 7.68 -6.71
C LEU A 300 -50.27 6.21 -7.05
N LYS A 301 -51.17 5.30 -6.64
CA LYS A 301 -51.08 3.89 -7.01
C LYS A 301 -51.25 3.72 -8.53
N GLN A 302 -52.31 4.26 -9.12
CA GLN A 302 -52.57 4.16 -10.56
C GLN A 302 -51.46 4.84 -11.39
N SER A 303 -51.00 6.01 -10.92
CA SER A 303 -49.86 6.72 -11.54
C SER A 303 -48.57 5.89 -11.50
N LYS A 304 -48.33 5.17 -10.39
CA LYS A 304 -47.18 4.26 -10.27
C LYS A 304 -47.34 3.00 -11.13
N GLU A 305 -48.55 2.50 -11.32
CA GLU A 305 -48.82 1.39 -12.24
C GLU A 305 -48.47 1.79 -13.68
N ILE A 306 -48.95 2.96 -14.13
CA ILE A 306 -48.57 3.53 -15.44
C ILE A 306 -47.05 3.72 -15.55
N LEU A 307 -46.40 4.25 -14.50
CA LEU A 307 -44.94 4.42 -14.48
C LEU A 307 -44.20 3.09 -14.62
N ASN A 308 -44.64 2.04 -13.92
CA ASN A 308 -44.02 0.73 -13.96
C ASN A 308 -44.20 0.07 -15.32
N ASP A 309 -45.39 0.18 -15.90
CA ASP A 309 -45.69 -0.27 -17.26
C ASP A 309 -44.79 0.42 -18.29
N LEU A 310 -44.63 1.75 -18.19
CA LEU A 310 -43.73 2.49 -19.07
C LEU A 310 -42.27 2.09 -18.86
N LYS A 311 -41.77 2.03 -17.62
CA LYS A 311 -40.39 1.61 -17.30
C LYS A 311 -40.03 0.27 -17.94
N SER A 312 -40.96 -0.68 -17.94
CA SER A 312 -40.76 -2.01 -18.54
C SER A 312 -40.66 -1.99 -20.07
N ASN A 313 -41.19 -0.94 -20.71
CA ASN A 313 -41.32 -0.84 -22.17
C ASN A 313 -40.46 0.27 -22.80
N VAL A 314 -39.81 1.12 -21.99
CA VAL A 314 -38.97 2.20 -22.49
C VAL A 314 -37.77 1.64 -23.24
N TYR A 315 -37.68 2.03 -24.51
CA TYR A 315 -36.59 1.67 -25.40
C TYR A 315 -36.15 2.92 -26.17
N PRO A 316 -34.94 3.45 -25.88
CA PRO A 316 -34.41 4.65 -26.53
C PRO A 316 -34.40 4.50 -28.04
N LYS A 317 -34.90 5.53 -28.73
CA LYS A 317 -34.84 5.58 -30.20
C LYS A 317 -33.52 6.19 -30.65
N LEU A 318 -32.75 5.42 -31.43
CA LEU A 318 -31.55 5.90 -32.12
C LEU A 318 -31.94 6.29 -33.56
N THR A 319 -32.61 7.42 -33.73
CA THR A 319 -32.95 7.96 -35.07
C THR A 319 -31.87 8.91 -35.56
N LEU A 320 -31.60 8.94 -36.87
CA LEU A 320 -30.49 9.69 -37.48
C LEU A 320 -30.49 11.19 -37.10
N ASP A 321 -31.68 11.79 -36.99
CA ASP A 321 -31.90 13.19 -36.58
C ASP A 321 -31.49 13.46 -35.12
N LYS A 322 -31.49 12.43 -34.27
CA LYS A 322 -31.15 12.51 -32.84
C LYS A 322 -29.77 11.95 -32.50
N LEU A 323 -28.98 11.48 -33.47
CA LEU A 323 -27.62 10.95 -33.26
C LEU A 323 -26.60 12.07 -32.95
N LYS A 324 -26.65 12.58 -31.73
CA LYS A 324 -25.71 13.55 -31.14
C LYS A 324 -25.44 13.18 -29.67
N GLY A 325 -24.36 13.71 -29.11
CA GLY A 325 -24.02 13.51 -27.69
C GLY A 325 -23.93 12.03 -27.32
N GLN A 326 -24.60 11.63 -26.23
CA GLN A 326 -24.61 10.26 -25.72
C GLN A 326 -25.07 9.20 -26.74
N ARG A 327 -26.02 9.53 -27.62
CA ARG A 327 -26.50 8.58 -28.65
C ARG A 327 -25.41 8.28 -29.69
N LEU A 328 -24.59 9.27 -30.03
CA LEU A 328 -23.49 9.10 -30.97
C LEU A 328 -22.30 8.39 -30.30
N GLN A 329 -21.97 8.79 -29.07
CA GLN A 329 -20.94 8.12 -28.26
C GLN A 329 -21.25 6.63 -28.09
N LEU A 330 -22.52 6.27 -27.87
CA LEU A 330 -22.95 4.87 -27.80
C LEU A 330 -22.61 4.10 -29.08
N LEU A 331 -22.81 4.69 -30.26
CA LEU A 331 -22.51 4.02 -31.53
C LEU A 331 -21.00 3.76 -31.68
N HIS A 332 -20.15 4.73 -31.32
CA HIS A 332 -18.70 4.52 -31.34
C HIS A 332 -18.28 3.40 -30.39
N LEU A 333 -18.81 3.37 -29.16
CA LEU A 333 -18.50 2.31 -28.20
C LEU A 333 -18.97 0.94 -28.67
N LEU A 334 -20.16 0.84 -29.28
CA LEU A 334 -20.66 -0.42 -29.83
C LEU A 334 -19.80 -0.91 -31.00
N ASN A 335 -19.30 -0.01 -31.83
CA ASN A 335 -18.40 -0.37 -32.92
C ASN A 335 -17.00 -0.75 -32.42
N ALA A 336 -16.47 -0.05 -31.41
CA ALA A 336 -15.24 -0.45 -30.72
C ALA A 336 -15.39 -1.84 -30.09
N TYR A 337 -16.51 -2.10 -29.40
CA TYR A 337 -16.84 -3.41 -28.83
C TYR A 337 -16.91 -4.52 -29.88
N LYS A 338 -17.60 -4.26 -30.99
CA LYS A 338 -17.75 -5.22 -32.09
C LYS A 338 -16.41 -5.65 -32.69
N ASN A 339 -15.46 -4.73 -32.77
CA ASN A 339 -14.15 -4.97 -33.37
C ASN A 339 -13.07 -5.30 -32.33
N TYR A 340 -13.44 -5.49 -31.06
CA TYR A 340 -12.50 -5.79 -29.99
C TYR A 340 -11.93 -7.20 -30.16
N PRO A 341 -10.59 -7.40 -30.12
CA PRO A 341 -10.01 -8.72 -30.26
C PRO A 341 -10.39 -9.66 -29.10
N ASP A 342 -11.02 -10.80 -29.41
CA ASP A 342 -11.44 -11.80 -28.41
C ASP A 342 -10.24 -12.33 -27.59
N GLU A 343 -9.10 -12.56 -28.25
CA GLU A 343 -7.86 -13.02 -27.60
C GLU A 343 -7.38 -12.01 -26.56
N GLN A 344 -7.36 -10.72 -26.90
CA GLN A 344 -6.97 -9.65 -25.98
C GLN A 344 -7.94 -9.56 -24.80
N ALA A 345 -9.26 -9.68 -25.03
CA ALA A 345 -10.25 -9.65 -23.94
C ALA A 345 -10.07 -10.81 -22.94
N ILE A 346 -9.69 -12.00 -23.42
CA ILE A 346 -9.35 -13.15 -22.56
C ILE A 346 -8.09 -12.86 -21.74
N GLU A 347 -7.04 -12.36 -22.38
CA GLU A 347 -5.76 -12.04 -21.73
C GLU A 347 -5.91 -10.93 -20.69
N GLU A 348 -6.64 -9.85 -21.00
CA GLU A 348 -6.95 -8.76 -20.07
C GLU A 348 -7.60 -9.29 -18.79
N LYS A 349 -8.58 -10.19 -18.92
CA LYS A 349 -9.26 -10.81 -17.78
C LYS A 349 -8.28 -11.62 -16.93
N VAL A 350 -7.39 -12.38 -17.55
CA VAL A 350 -6.35 -13.17 -16.86
C VAL A 350 -5.37 -12.25 -16.14
N VAL A 351 -4.92 -11.18 -16.77
CA VAL A 351 -4.00 -10.19 -16.18
C VAL A 351 -4.64 -9.49 -14.99
N ILE A 352 -5.89 -9.01 -15.11
CA ILE A 352 -6.62 -8.38 -14.01
C ILE A 352 -6.77 -9.35 -12.83
N GLU A 353 -7.12 -10.60 -13.10
CA GLU A 353 -7.27 -11.63 -12.07
C GLU A 353 -5.94 -11.95 -11.39
N ASN A 354 -4.84 -12.04 -12.14
CA ASN A 354 -3.51 -12.23 -11.58
C ASN A 354 -3.09 -11.04 -10.72
N TYR A 355 -3.35 -9.80 -11.13
CA TYR A 355 -3.10 -8.62 -10.29
C TYR A 355 -3.92 -8.66 -8.99
N ARG A 356 -5.17 -9.12 -9.01
CA ARG A 356 -5.99 -9.30 -7.80
C ARG A 356 -5.42 -10.38 -6.88
N LYS A 357 -4.99 -11.52 -7.43
CA LYS A 357 -4.36 -12.60 -6.66
C LYS A 357 -3.01 -12.21 -6.06
N LEU A 358 -2.29 -11.28 -6.69
CA LEU A 358 -1.05 -10.76 -6.13
C LEU A 358 -1.26 -10.00 -4.82
N GLU A 359 -2.38 -9.31 -4.64
CA GLU A 359 -2.73 -8.67 -3.35
C GLU A 359 -2.89 -9.72 -2.24
N GLU A 360 -3.57 -10.84 -2.52
CA GLU A 360 -3.70 -11.95 -1.58
C GLU A 360 -2.34 -12.59 -1.26
N LYS A 361 -1.51 -12.83 -2.28
CA LYS A 361 -0.14 -13.37 -2.09
C LYS A 361 0.73 -12.43 -1.26
N LEU A 362 0.64 -11.12 -1.48
CA LEU A 362 1.32 -10.12 -0.65
C LEU A 362 0.82 -10.15 0.80
N GLY A 363 -0.49 -10.24 1.02
CA GLY A 363 -1.08 -10.40 2.36
C GLY A 363 -0.56 -11.65 3.08
N ASN A 364 -0.58 -12.79 2.41
CA ASN A 364 -0.08 -14.05 2.96
C ASN A 364 1.43 -13.99 3.29
N LEU A 365 2.22 -13.28 2.48
CA LEU A 365 3.64 -13.06 2.73
C LEU A 365 3.86 -12.18 3.98
N GLU A 366 3.10 -11.10 4.12
CA GLU A 366 3.14 -10.19 5.27
C GLU A 366 2.64 -10.85 6.57
N ASP A 367 1.69 -11.78 6.49
CA ASP A 367 1.22 -12.56 7.64
C ASP A 367 2.32 -13.45 8.23
N ILE A 368 3.24 -13.95 7.39
CA ILE A 368 4.41 -14.71 7.84
C ILE A 368 5.44 -13.75 8.45
N ALA A 369 5.81 -12.72 7.71
CA ALA A 369 6.67 -11.65 8.20
C ALA A 369 6.36 -10.34 7.43
N PRO A 370 5.96 -9.26 8.13
CA PRO A 370 5.55 -8.01 7.48
C PRO A 370 6.64 -7.32 6.64
N ASN A 371 7.91 -7.63 6.91
CA ASN A 371 9.05 -7.12 6.15
C ASN A 371 10.24 -8.06 6.31
N ARG A 372 11.28 -7.86 5.48
CA ARG A 372 12.51 -8.67 5.52
C ARG A 372 13.24 -8.63 6.86
N TYR A 373 13.16 -7.55 7.63
CA TYR A 373 13.78 -7.52 8.95
C TYR A 373 13.11 -8.52 9.90
N LEU A 374 11.77 -8.58 9.91
CA LEU A 374 11.02 -9.48 10.78
C LEU A 374 11.23 -10.96 10.43
N THR A 375 11.71 -11.25 9.21
CA THR A 375 12.14 -12.61 8.86
C THR A 375 13.29 -13.12 9.73
N ASN A 376 14.08 -12.26 10.37
CA ASN A 376 15.15 -12.68 11.27
C ASN A 376 14.64 -13.49 12.48
N PHE A 377 13.36 -13.37 12.84
CA PHE A 377 12.78 -14.01 14.02
C PHE A 377 12.01 -15.30 13.73
N ILE A 378 11.95 -15.73 12.47
CA ILE A 378 11.36 -17.00 12.06
C ILE A 378 12.46 -18.03 11.78
N ASP A 379 12.10 -19.32 11.76
CA ASP A 379 13.05 -20.39 11.46
C ASP A 379 13.47 -20.41 9.98
N SER A 380 14.56 -21.12 9.68
CA SER A 380 15.15 -21.16 8.33
C SER A 380 14.23 -21.77 7.27
N ILE A 381 13.33 -22.70 7.64
CA ILE A 381 12.40 -23.32 6.69
C ILE A 381 11.35 -22.29 6.30
N THR A 382 10.76 -21.62 7.29
CA THR A 382 9.77 -20.56 7.08
C THR A 382 10.38 -19.37 6.31
N PHE A 383 11.63 -18.99 6.61
CA PHE A 383 12.34 -17.94 5.86
C PHE A 383 12.54 -18.29 4.38
N LYS A 384 12.90 -19.54 4.09
CA LYS A 384 13.07 -19.99 2.70
C LYS A 384 11.75 -19.89 1.93
N TYR A 385 10.65 -20.33 2.54
CA TYR A 385 9.32 -20.19 1.96
C TYR A 385 8.93 -18.72 1.72
N TRP A 386 9.26 -17.83 2.66
CA TRP A 386 9.04 -16.40 2.52
C TRP A 386 9.78 -15.83 1.30
N CYS A 387 11.07 -16.15 1.13
CA CYS A 387 11.86 -15.69 -0.02
C CYS A 387 11.34 -16.25 -1.35
N GLU A 388 10.91 -17.51 -1.38
CA GLU A 388 10.33 -18.13 -2.58
C GLU A 388 9.01 -17.45 -2.97
N SER A 389 8.17 -17.13 -1.98
CA SER A 389 6.88 -16.46 -2.18
C SER A 389 7.05 -15.02 -2.69
N GLU A 390 8.00 -14.28 -2.12
CA GLU A 390 8.36 -12.94 -2.60
C GLU A 390 8.90 -12.96 -4.04
N ALA A 391 9.79 -13.91 -4.37
CA ALA A 391 10.29 -14.08 -5.73
C ALA A 391 9.18 -14.49 -6.72
N GLU A 392 8.22 -15.30 -6.29
CA GLU A 392 7.05 -15.67 -7.09
C GLU A 392 6.18 -14.44 -7.41
N ILE A 393 5.95 -13.56 -6.42
CA ILE A 393 5.22 -12.29 -6.62
C ILE A 393 5.88 -11.46 -7.72
N TYR A 394 7.22 -11.29 -7.66
CA TYR A 394 7.94 -10.55 -8.70
C TYR A 394 7.83 -11.20 -10.09
N ARG A 395 7.86 -12.52 -10.17
CA ARG A 395 7.74 -13.25 -11.45
C ARG A 395 6.35 -13.11 -12.06
N ILE A 396 5.29 -13.25 -11.27
CA ILE A 396 3.90 -13.08 -11.73
C ILE A 396 3.69 -11.63 -12.17
N LEU A 397 4.20 -10.67 -11.40
CA LEU A 397 4.11 -9.25 -11.70
C LEU A 397 4.80 -8.91 -13.02
N ASP A 398 6.03 -9.41 -13.25
CA ASP A 398 6.74 -9.26 -14.52
C ASP A 398 5.95 -9.82 -15.70
N GLY A 399 5.42 -11.04 -15.57
CA GLY A 399 4.58 -11.66 -16.60
C GLY A 399 3.35 -10.81 -16.94
N CYS A 400 2.67 -10.27 -15.93
CA CYS A 400 1.52 -9.40 -16.15
C CYS A 400 1.90 -8.07 -16.84
N ILE A 401 3.06 -7.51 -16.53
CA ILE A 401 3.55 -6.29 -17.17
C ILE A 401 3.90 -6.53 -18.63
N GLN A 402 4.59 -7.64 -18.92
CA GLN A 402 4.96 -8.02 -20.28
C GLN A 402 3.73 -8.26 -21.16
N VAL A 403 2.75 -9.02 -20.67
CA VAL A 403 1.49 -9.24 -21.41
C VAL A 403 0.72 -7.93 -21.58
N ASN A 404 0.57 -7.12 -20.53
CA ASN A 404 -0.11 -5.82 -20.65
C ASN A 404 0.55 -4.90 -21.68
N SER A 405 1.88 -4.96 -21.84
CA SER A 405 2.59 -4.13 -22.82
C SER A 405 2.29 -4.48 -24.29
N THR A 406 1.68 -5.65 -24.57
CA THR A 406 1.29 -6.05 -25.93
C THR A 406 -0.14 -5.65 -26.30
N PHE A 407 -0.94 -5.21 -25.32
CA PHE A 407 -2.33 -4.82 -25.54
C PHE A 407 -2.42 -3.61 -26.46
N ARG A 408 -3.31 -3.70 -27.46
CA ARG A 408 -3.59 -2.60 -28.38
C ARG A 408 -4.65 -1.68 -27.76
N ASP A 409 -4.55 -0.39 -28.08
CA ASP A 409 -5.63 0.56 -27.80
C ASP A 409 -6.80 0.26 -28.74
N CYS A 410 -7.83 -0.36 -28.19
CA CYS A 410 -9.03 -0.78 -28.90
C CYS A 410 -10.26 0.09 -28.53
N LEU A 411 -10.08 1.17 -27.76
CA LEU A 411 -11.20 2.00 -27.31
C LEU A 411 -11.74 2.92 -28.42
N ASN A 412 -10.87 3.31 -29.36
CA ASN A 412 -11.24 4.18 -30.46
C ASN A 412 -11.51 3.36 -31.71
N ASP A 413 -12.69 3.54 -32.28
CA ASP A 413 -13.13 2.80 -33.47
C ASP A 413 -12.58 3.39 -34.79
N ASN A 414 -11.71 4.40 -34.69
CA ASN A 414 -11.07 5.17 -35.78
C ASN A 414 -12.05 5.83 -36.77
N LEU A 415 -13.35 5.79 -36.51
CA LEU A 415 -14.37 6.42 -37.35
C LEU A 415 -14.66 7.83 -36.86
N ASN A 416 -15.00 8.73 -37.78
CA ASN A 416 -15.59 10.01 -37.45
C ASN A 416 -17.12 9.92 -37.31
N ASP A 417 -17.73 10.98 -36.75
CA ASP A 417 -19.18 11.09 -36.52
C ASP A 417 -20.04 10.83 -37.77
N GLN A 418 -19.57 11.13 -38.98
CA GLN A 418 -20.32 10.91 -40.21
C GLN A 418 -20.22 9.45 -40.65
N GLU A 419 -19.04 8.86 -40.54
CA GLU A 419 -18.79 7.46 -40.88
C GLU A 419 -19.58 6.51 -40.00
N ILE A 420 -19.62 6.75 -38.68
CA ILE A 420 -20.39 5.92 -37.75
C ILE A 420 -21.90 6.02 -38.01
N LYS A 421 -22.40 7.20 -38.41
CA LYS A 421 -23.80 7.41 -38.78
C LYS A 421 -24.16 6.66 -40.05
N ALA A 422 -23.30 6.72 -41.07
CA ALA A 422 -23.49 5.97 -42.30
C ALA A 422 -23.45 4.44 -42.05
N LEU A 423 -22.57 3.99 -41.15
CA LEU A 423 -22.51 2.58 -40.75
C LEU A 423 -23.80 2.15 -40.02
N PHE A 424 -24.30 2.97 -39.10
CA PHE A 424 -25.57 2.71 -38.41
C PHE A 424 -26.77 2.74 -39.36
N GLU A 425 -26.81 3.65 -40.32
CA GLU A 425 -27.87 3.70 -41.33
C GLU A 425 -27.91 2.40 -42.16
N LYS A 426 -26.73 1.88 -42.51
CA LYS A 426 -26.58 0.64 -43.27
C LYS A 426 -26.91 -0.62 -42.46
N ASP A 427 -26.55 -0.64 -41.17
CA ASP A 427 -26.60 -1.86 -40.34
C ASP A 427 -27.10 -1.61 -38.91
N SER A 428 -28.21 -0.89 -38.76
CA SER A 428 -28.79 -0.58 -37.44
C SER A 428 -29.15 -1.83 -36.63
N ALA A 429 -29.47 -2.94 -37.29
CA ALA A 429 -29.83 -4.20 -36.65
C ALA A 429 -28.69 -4.74 -35.78
N THR A 430 -27.44 -4.72 -36.26
CA THR A 430 -26.30 -5.18 -35.46
C THR A 430 -26.05 -4.32 -34.24
N PHE A 431 -26.18 -2.99 -34.33
CA PHE A 431 -26.03 -2.12 -33.16
C PHE A 431 -27.08 -2.40 -32.08
N TYR A 432 -28.35 -2.60 -32.47
CA TYR A 432 -29.39 -2.96 -31.51
C TYR A 432 -29.16 -4.35 -30.91
N ALA A 433 -28.71 -5.34 -31.71
CA ALA A 433 -28.37 -6.67 -31.20
C ALA A 433 -27.27 -6.62 -30.13
N LEU A 434 -26.21 -5.84 -30.36
CA LEU A 434 -25.13 -5.62 -29.39
C LEU A 434 -25.62 -4.94 -28.11
N ILE A 435 -26.53 -3.95 -28.22
CA ILE A 435 -27.15 -3.33 -27.04
C ILE A 435 -27.95 -4.36 -26.22
N GLU A 436 -28.71 -5.23 -26.89
CA GLU A 436 -29.47 -6.28 -26.20
C GLU A 436 -28.58 -7.32 -25.54
N GLU A 437 -27.51 -7.74 -26.24
CA GLU A 437 -26.50 -8.67 -25.73
C GLU A 437 -25.82 -8.12 -24.48
N ILE A 438 -25.29 -6.91 -24.57
CA ILE A 438 -24.56 -6.27 -23.46
C ILE A 438 -25.53 -5.96 -22.33
N THR A 439 -26.63 -5.24 -22.59
CA THR A 439 -27.47 -4.71 -21.50
C THR A 439 -28.52 -5.68 -20.97
N GLY A 440 -28.80 -6.77 -21.68
CA GLY A 440 -29.91 -7.70 -21.39
C GLY A 440 -31.31 -7.13 -21.66
N ASN A 441 -31.42 -5.87 -22.12
CA ASN A 441 -32.71 -5.22 -22.37
C ASN A 441 -33.24 -5.57 -23.76
N LYS A 442 -34.04 -6.63 -23.87
CA LYS A 442 -34.71 -6.96 -25.14
C LYS A 442 -35.81 -5.96 -25.46
N LYS A 443 -35.92 -5.58 -26.73
CA LYS A 443 -37.10 -4.84 -27.22
C LYS A 443 -38.33 -5.76 -27.13
N VAL A 444 -39.26 -5.47 -26.22
CA VAL A 444 -40.51 -6.23 -26.11
C VAL A 444 -41.41 -5.89 -27.31
N ILE A 445 -41.37 -6.75 -28.34
CA ILE A 445 -42.13 -6.58 -29.60
C ILE A 445 -43.66 -6.63 -29.36
N ILE A 446 -44.10 -7.24 -28.26
CA ILE A 446 -45.52 -7.45 -27.94
C ILE A 446 -46.29 -6.11 -27.82
N HIS A 447 -45.66 -5.03 -27.37
CA HIS A 447 -46.35 -3.75 -27.18
C HIS A 447 -46.42 -2.87 -28.43
N LEU A 448 -45.56 -3.07 -29.44
CA LEU A 448 -45.69 -2.38 -30.73
C LEU A 448 -47.00 -2.82 -31.42
N ILE A 449 -47.34 -4.10 -31.30
CA ILE A 449 -48.61 -4.65 -31.77
C ILE A 449 -49.77 -4.04 -30.97
N TYR A 450 -49.64 -3.88 -29.64
CA TYR A 450 -50.67 -3.26 -28.80
C TYR A 450 -50.88 -1.76 -29.07
N GLN A 451 -49.82 -0.98 -29.25
CA GLN A 451 -49.89 0.44 -29.64
C GLN A 451 -50.41 0.63 -31.07
N ILE A 452 -50.03 -0.25 -32.01
CA ILE A 452 -50.63 -0.27 -33.35
C ILE A 452 -52.12 -0.59 -33.25
N ILE A 453 -52.53 -1.58 -32.45
CA ILE A 453 -53.94 -1.93 -32.23
C ILE A 453 -54.71 -0.78 -31.56
N LEU A 454 -54.13 -0.10 -30.57
CA LEU A 454 -54.72 1.07 -29.89
C LEU A 454 -54.85 2.27 -30.83
N TYR A 455 -53.81 2.59 -31.60
CA TYR A 455 -53.83 3.64 -32.60
C TYR A 455 -54.82 3.34 -33.74
N MET A 456 -54.88 2.08 -34.21
CA MET A 456 -55.86 1.64 -35.21
C MET A 456 -57.29 1.71 -34.66
N LYS A 457 -57.53 1.33 -33.39
CA LYS A 457 -58.83 1.49 -32.72
C LYS A 457 -59.23 2.97 -32.62
N PHE A 458 -58.30 3.85 -32.26
CA PHE A 458 -58.54 5.29 -32.15
C PHE A 458 -58.86 5.94 -33.51
N ARG A 459 -58.16 5.52 -34.58
CA ARG A 459 -58.43 6.00 -35.95
C ARG A 459 -59.79 5.51 -36.48
N ARG A 460 -60.18 4.27 -36.15
CA ARG A 460 -61.50 3.70 -36.52
C ARG A 460 -62.65 4.43 -35.83
N LEU A 461 -62.52 4.76 -34.54
CA LEU A 461 -63.49 5.55 -33.79
C LEU A 461 -63.68 6.96 -34.35
N ASN A 462 -62.59 7.64 -34.75
CA ASN A 462 -62.67 8.98 -35.35
C ASN A 462 -63.28 8.99 -36.77
N LEU A 463 -63.16 7.90 -37.53
CA LEU A 463 -63.84 7.75 -38.83
C LEU A 463 -65.36 7.54 -38.64
N ILE A 464 -65.75 6.68 -37.72
CA ILE A 464 -67.17 6.43 -37.39
C ILE A 464 -67.86 7.71 -36.86
N LEU A 465 -67.18 8.50 -36.03
CA LEU A 465 -67.70 9.79 -35.53
C LEU A 465 -67.80 10.88 -36.61
N LYS A 466 -67.00 10.82 -37.68
CA LYS A 466 -67.11 11.72 -38.83
C LYS A 466 -68.27 11.36 -39.74
N ASP A 467 -68.53 10.07 -39.93
CA ASP A 467 -69.64 9.58 -40.77
C ASP A 467 -71.00 9.78 -40.07
N LEU A 468 -71.07 9.68 -38.74
CA LEU A 468 -72.27 10.00 -37.95
C LEU A 468 -72.60 11.51 -37.87
N LYS A 469 -71.65 12.40 -38.20
CA LYS A 469 -71.89 13.86 -38.29
C LYS A 469 -72.36 14.31 -39.69
N ARG A 470 -72.46 13.38 -40.65
CA ARG A 470 -72.88 13.64 -42.04
C ARG A 470 -74.24 13.04 -42.41
N ILE A 471 -74.92 12.43 -41.45
CA ILE A 471 -76.33 11.99 -41.50
C ILE A 471 -77.10 12.92 -40.58
#